data_AF-A0A8X7VUJ4-F1
#
_entry.id   AF-A0A8X7VUJ4-F1
#
_cell.length_a   1.000
_cell.length_b   1.000
_cell.length_c   1.000
_cell.angle_alpha   90.00
_cell.angle_beta   90.00
_cell.angle_gamma   90.00
#
_symmetry.space_group_name_H-M   'P 1'
#
loop_
_entity.id
_entity.type
_entity.pdbx_description
1 polymer ?
#
loop_
_entity_poly.entity_id
_entity_poly.type
_entity_poly.pdbx_seq_one_letter_code
_entity_poly.pdbx_strand_id
1 'polypeptide(L)'
;MNQIISCVDNACTMRQAPRALTKSLEKMSVYLCENTSHSAYAKAIITGFFQSVGRNVTEETSLLSVKNEIHGVFDAYGPVLLPYANTLNLQLRDFSFGEYEYFLN
;
A
#
# COMPACT_ATOMS: atom_id res chain seq x y z
N MET A 1 0.44 -11.24 -7.23
CA MET A 1 -0.13 -10.01 -6.64
C MET A 1 -0.60 -10.20 -5.20
N ASN A 2 -1.46 -11.19 -4.88
CA ASN A 2 -1.94 -11.41 -3.50
C ASN A 2 -0.82 -11.57 -2.45
N GLN A 3 0.30 -12.20 -2.82
CA GLN A 3 1.45 -12.33 -1.93
C GLN A 3 2.07 -10.98 -1.56
N ILE A 4 2.15 -10.02 -2.49
CA ILE A 4 2.66 -8.65 -2.22
C ILE A 4 1.70 -7.94 -1.27
N ILE A 5 0.40 -8.02 -1.56
CA ILE A 5 -0.65 -7.42 -0.73
C ILE A 5 -0.54 -7.93 0.71
N SER A 6 -0.51 -9.26 0.90
CA SER A 6 -0.39 -9.86 2.23
C SER A 6 0.95 -9.55 2.91
N CYS A 7 2.05 -9.47 2.16
CA CYS A 7 3.36 -9.08 2.70
C CYS A 7 3.32 -7.66 3.27
N VAL A 8 2.74 -6.72 2.52
CA VAL A 8 2.62 -5.31 2.92
C VAL A 8 1.63 -5.15 4.07
N ASP A 9 0.44 -5.75 3.97
CA ASP A 9 -0.58 -5.74 5.03
C ASP A 9 0.00 -6.21 6.37
N ASN A 10 0.65 -7.39 6.38
CA ASN A 10 1.25 -7.94 7.58
C ASN A 10 2.38 -7.05 8.12
N ALA A 11 3.24 -6.53 7.26
CA ALA A 11 4.34 -5.68 7.69
C ALA A 11 3.84 -4.39 8.36
N CYS A 12 2.83 -3.74 7.77
CA CYS A 12 2.24 -2.51 8.31
C CYS A 12 1.49 -2.79 9.62
N THR A 13 0.65 -3.85 9.65
CA THR A 13 -0.15 -4.23 10.81
C THR A 13 0.73 -4.63 12.00
N MET A 14 1.80 -5.38 11.75
CA MET A 14 2.77 -5.77 12.79
C MET A 14 3.79 -4.68 13.10
N ARG A 15 3.70 -3.51 12.46
CA ARG A 15 4.63 -2.39 12.59
C ARG A 15 6.10 -2.80 12.42
N GLN A 16 6.36 -3.66 11.43
CA GLN A 16 7.72 -4.10 11.11
C GLN A 16 8.58 -2.92 10.66
N ALA A 17 9.89 -3.00 10.88
CA ALA A 17 10.79 -1.97 10.38
C ALA A 17 10.62 -1.79 8.85
N PRO A 18 10.45 -0.57 8.32
CA PRO A 18 10.22 -0.37 6.87
C PRO A 18 11.30 -1.02 5.99
N ARG A 19 12.56 -1.04 6.45
CA ARG A 19 13.67 -1.75 5.78
C ARG A 19 13.44 -3.25 5.62
N ALA A 20 12.74 -3.89 6.55
CA ALA A 20 12.40 -5.31 6.44
C ALA A 20 11.38 -5.54 5.33
N LEU A 21 10.35 -4.68 5.24
CA LEU A 21 9.39 -4.70 4.13
C LEU A 21 10.10 -4.47 2.79
N THR A 22 10.98 -3.47 2.69
CA THR A 22 11.76 -3.21 1.47
C THR A 22 12.50 -4.46 0.99
N LYS A 23 13.25 -5.14 1.88
CA LYS A 23 13.98 -6.36 1.54
C LYS A 23 13.07 -7.50 1.09
N SER A 24 11.90 -7.65 1.71
CA SER A 24 10.92 -8.65 1.31
C SER A 24 10.38 -8.35 -0.09
N LEU A 25 10.03 -7.10 -0.37
CA LEU A 25 9.54 -6.65 -1.69
C LEU A 25 10.62 -6.78 -2.77
N GLU A 26 11.88 -6.42 -2.48
CA GLU A 26 13.01 -6.61 -3.40
C GLU A 26 13.15 -8.08 -3.80
N LYS A 27 13.18 -9.00 -2.83
CA LYS A 27 13.22 -10.44 -3.10
C LYS A 27 12.04 -10.88 -3.96
N MET A 28 10.83 -10.46 -3.62
CA MET A 28 9.62 -10.82 -4.38
C MET A 28 9.63 -10.22 -5.78
N SER A 29 10.17 -9.02 -5.97
CA SER A 29 10.31 -8.38 -7.28
C SER A 29 11.29 -9.15 -8.17
N VAL A 30 12.42 -9.64 -7.64
CA VAL A 30 13.34 -10.50 -8.40
C VAL A 30 12.64 -11.74 -8.98
N TYR A 31 11.65 -12.29 -8.26
CA TYR A 31 10.85 -13.43 -8.74
C TYR A 31 9.63 -13.05 -9.61
N LEU A 32 9.16 -11.79 -9.56
CA LEU A 32 7.91 -11.35 -10.21
C LEU A 32 8.13 -10.39 -11.40
N CYS A 33 9.35 -9.85 -11.56
CA CYS A 33 9.72 -8.88 -12.60
C CYS A 33 9.70 -9.46 -14.02
N GLU A 34 9.64 -10.78 -14.20
CA GLU A 34 9.57 -11.37 -15.55
C GLU A 34 8.18 -11.22 -16.19
N ASN A 35 7.11 -10.97 -15.41
CA ASN A 35 5.73 -11.01 -15.91
C ASN A 35 4.79 -9.89 -15.40
N THR A 36 5.26 -8.95 -14.57
CA THR A 36 4.39 -7.96 -13.91
C THR A 36 4.87 -6.53 -14.12
N SER A 37 3.97 -5.61 -14.50
CA SER A 37 4.31 -4.19 -14.64
C SER A 37 4.58 -3.52 -13.28
N HIS A 38 5.47 -2.51 -13.26
CA HIS A 38 5.71 -1.69 -12.07
C HIS A 38 4.41 -1.05 -11.52
N SER A 39 3.48 -0.68 -12.40
CA SER A 39 2.17 -0.12 -11.99
C SER A 39 1.31 -1.14 -11.23
N ALA A 40 1.29 -2.40 -11.67
CA ALA A 40 0.57 -3.44 -10.94
C ALA A 40 1.21 -3.70 -9.57
N TYR A 41 2.54 -3.64 -9.51
CA TYR A 41 3.31 -3.78 -8.27
C TYR A 41 2.98 -2.65 -7.27
N ALA A 42 3.01 -1.40 -7.73
CA ALA A 42 2.65 -0.24 -6.92
C ALA A 42 1.20 -0.32 -6.43
N LYS A 43 0.25 -0.70 -7.31
CA LYS A 43 -1.15 -0.89 -6.94
C LYS A 43 -1.31 -1.91 -5.81
N ALA A 44 -0.60 -3.04 -5.87
CA ALA A 44 -0.66 -4.05 -4.81
C ALA A 44 -0.05 -3.58 -3.48
N ILE A 45 1.02 -2.78 -3.51
CA ILE A 45 1.56 -2.18 -2.28
C ILE A 45 0.53 -1.24 -1.66
N ILE A 46 -0.07 -0.36 -2.46
CA ILE A 46 -1.10 0.58 -1.99
C ILE A 46 -2.31 -0.18 -1.43
N THR A 47 -2.76 -1.24 -2.09
CA THR A 47 -3.83 -2.11 -1.57
C THR A 47 -3.46 -2.71 -0.20
N GLY A 48 -2.21 -3.18 -0.03
CA GLY A 48 -1.74 -3.70 1.26
C GLY A 48 -1.74 -2.65 2.37
N PHE A 49 -1.36 -1.40 2.06
CA PHE A 49 -1.45 -0.29 3.01
C PHE A 49 -2.89 -0.07 3.49
N PHE A 50 -3.85 0.03 2.57
CA PHE A 50 -5.25 0.23 2.94
C PHE A 50 -5.86 -0.97 3.67
N GLN A 51 -5.45 -2.19 3.36
CA GLN A 51 -5.87 -3.37 4.14
C GLN A 51 -5.37 -3.29 5.58
N SER A 52 -4.12 -2.88 5.79
CA SER A 52 -3.58 -2.69 7.13
C SER A 52 -4.30 -1.59 7.90
N VAL A 53 -4.59 -0.45 7.26
CA VAL A 53 -5.43 0.60 7.85
C VAL A 53 -6.79 0.03 8.24
N GLY A 54 -7.45 -0.68 7.32
CA GLY A 54 -8.78 -1.27 7.53
C GLY A 54 -8.83 -2.25 8.71
N ARG A 55 -7.75 -2.98 9.02
CA ARG A 55 -7.67 -3.85 10.21
C ARG A 55 -7.75 -3.07 11.53
N ASN A 56 -7.36 -1.80 11.53
CA ASN A 56 -7.36 -0.92 12.70
C ASN A 56 -8.57 0.01 12.74
N VAL A 57 -9.50 -0.13 11.78
CA VAL A 57 -10.71 0.70 11.68
C VAL A 57 -11.94 -0.17 11.96
N THR A 58 -12.77 0.30 12.88
CA THR A 58 -14.10 -0.22 13.18
C THR A 58 -15.17 0.82 12.85
N GLU A 59 -16.45 0.44 12.87
CA GLU A 59 -17.58 1.37 12.69
C GLU A 59 -17.57 2.53 13.70
N GLU A 60 -16.97 2.31 14.88
CA GLU A 60 -16.85 3.30 15.95
C GLU A 60 -15.60 4.20 15.81
N THR A 61 -14.72 3.88 14.86
CA THR A 61 -13.47 4.63 14.66
C THR A 61 -13.77 5.98 14.04
N SER A 62 -13.38 7.05 14.73
CA SER A 62 -13.59 8.41 14.22
C SER A 62 -12.85 8.64 12.90
N LEU A 63 -13.41 9.50 12.02
CA LEU A 63 -12.76 9.91 10.77
C LEU A 63 -11.35 10.48 11.00
N LEU A 64 -11.13 11.18 12.12
CA LEU A 64 -9.81 11.69 12.49
C LEU A 64 -8.84 10.54 12.78
N SER A 65 -9.29 9.51 13.49
CA SER A 65 -8.48 8.32 13.78
C SER A 65 -8.13 7.55 12.51
N VAL A 66 -9.09 7.38 11.58
CA VAL A 66 -8.85 6.77 10.26
C VAL A 66 -7.79 7.56 9.50
N LYS A 67 -7.95 8.89 9.42
CA LYS A 67 -6.98 9.77 8.75
C LYS A 67 -5.58 9.66 9.36
N ASN A 68 -5.48 9.63 10.69
CA ASN A 68 -4.21 9.49 11.39
C ASN A 68 -3.56 8.13 11.11
N GLU A 69 -4.35 7.05 11.01
CA GLU A 69 -3.82 5.72 10.68
C GLU A 69 -3.31 5.67 9.23
N ILE A 70 -4.05 6.25 8.28
CA ILE A 70 -3.59 6.40 6.90
C ILE A 70 -2.27 7.17 6.86
N HIS A 71 -2.20 8.34 7.50
CA HIS A 71 -0.96 9.12 7.55
C HIS A 71 0.18 8.32 8.18
N GLY A 72 -0.07 7.63 9.30
CA GLY A 72 0.96 6.82 9.98
C GLY A 72 1.53 5.70 9.09
N VAL A 73 0.68 5.01 8.34
CA VAL A 73 1.12 3.98 7.39
C VAL A 73 1.89 4.59 6.22
N PHE A 74 1.35 5.64 5.59
CA PHE A 74 1.98 6.25 4.42
C PHE A 74 3.29 6.99 4.75
N ASP A 75 3.40 7.62 5.92
CA ASP A 75 4.64 8.28 6.36
C ASP A 75 5.75 7.26 6.65
N ALA A 76 5.40 6.13 7.28
CA ALA A 76 6.37 5.09 7.64
C ALA A 76 6.81 4.22 6.45
N TYR A 77 5.87 3.84 5.59
CA TYR A 77 6.09 2.84 4.55
C TYR A 77 6.01 3.40 3.13
N GLY A 78 5.46 4.59 2.92
CA GLY A 78 5.35 5.22 1.60
C GLY A 78 6.64 5.23 0.76
N PRO A 79 7.84 5.42 1.34
CA PRO A 79 9.09 5.35 0.58
C PRO A 79 9.32 4.02 -0.16
N VAL A 80 8.69 2.92 0.25
CA VAL A 80 8.81 1.62 -0.46
C VAL A 80 8.14 1.63 -1.84
N LEU A 81 7.30 2.62 -2.14
CA LEU A 81 6.68 2.81 -3.45
C LEU A 81 7.64 3.40 -4.48
N LEU A 82 8.68 4.12 -4.06
CA LEU A 82 9.56 4.88 -4.96
C LEU A 82 10.15 4.06 -6.11
N PRO A 83 10.63 2.81 -5.90
CA PRO A 83 11.18 2.00 -6.99
C PRO A 83 10.13 1.56 -8.03
N TYR A 84 8.86 1.53 -7.65
CA TYR A 84 7.75 1.03 -8.48
C TYR A 84 6.89 2.18 -9.04
N ALA A 85 7.10 3.39 -8.53
CA ALA A 85 6.50 4.60 -9.05
C ALA A 85 7.24 5.05 -10.31
N ASN A 86 6.71 4.72 -11.49
CA ASN A 86 7.17 5.38 -12.72
C ASN A 86 6.87 6.88 -12.59
N THR A 87 7.93 7.69 -12.68
CA THR A 87 7.98 9.15 -12.43
C THR A 87 6.96 9.99 -13.20
N LEU A 88 6.28 9.44 -14.21
CA LEU A 88 5.26 10.14 -15.01
C LEU A 88 3.82 9.64 -14.83
N ASN A 89 3.57 8.40 -14.39
CA ASN A 89 2.22 7.80 -14.48
C ASN A 89 1.45 7.72 -13.15
N LEU A 90 2.14 7.80 -12.00
CA LEU A 90 1.48 7.73 -10.68
C LEU A 90 1.06 9.10 -10.14
N GLN A 91 1.66 10.19 -10.62
CA GLN A 91 1.27 11.55 -10.20
C GLN A 91 -0.04 12.04 -10.83
N LEU A 92 -0.54 11.40 -11.90
CA LEU A 92 -1.68 11.92 -12.68
C LEU A 92 -2.87 10.97 -12.82
N ARG A 93 -2.76 9.67 -12.48
CA ARG A 93 -3.85 8.70 -12.74
C ARG A 93 -4.64 8.22 -11.52
N ASP A 94 -4.10 8.31 -10.31
CA ASP A 94 -4.74 7.72 -9.11
C ASP A 94 -5.29 8.77 -8.11
N PHE A 95 -5.33 10.06 -8.48
CA PHE A 95 -6.02 11.12 -7.72
C PHE A 95 -7.33 11.59 -8.37
N SER A 96 -7.88 10.83 -9.32
CA SER A 96 -9.29 11.00 -9.69
C SER A 96 -10.15 10.36 -8.60
N PHE A 97 -10.86 11.20 -7.85
CA PHE A 97 -11.83 10.94 -6.76
C PHE A 97 -12.93 9.88 -7.03
N GLY A 98 -12.89 9.14 -8.15
CA GLY A 98 -14.00 8.33 -8.64
C GLY A 98 -14.08 6.88 -8.15
N GLU A 99 -13.08 6.34 -7.43
CA GLU A 99 -13.11 4.92 -6.99
C GLU A 99 -13.47 4.72 -5.51
N TYR A 100 -13.77 5.78 -4.74
CA TYR A 100 -14.19 5.65 -3.34
C TYR A 100 -15.68 5.27 -3.16
N GLU A 101 -16.50 5.31 -4.22
CA GLU A 101 -17.94 4.97 -4.11
C GLU A 101 -18.21 3.47 -3.88
N TYR A 102 -17.21 2.60 -4.08
CA TYR A 102 -17.39 1.15 -3.87
C TYR A 102 -17.11 0.67 -2.43
N PHE A 103 -16.53 1.52 -1.58
CA PHE A 103 -16.22 1.16 -0.18
C PHE A 103 -17.20 1.74 0.85
N LEU A 104 -18.23 2.47 0.41
CA LEU A 104 -19.24 3.12 1.26
C LEU A 104 -20.69 2.68 0.97
N ASN A 105 -20.89 1.57 0.25
CA ASN A 105 -22.19 0.90 0.14
C ASN A 105 -22.12 -0.53 0.68
#